data_AF-G3XY57-F1
#
_entry.id   AF-G3XY57-F1
#
_cell.length_a   1.000
_cell.length_b   1.000
_cell.length_c   1.000
_cell.angle_alpha   90.00
_cell.angle_beta   90.00
_cell.angle_gamma   90.00
#
_symmetry.space_group_name_H-M   'P 1'
#
loop_
_entity.id
_entity.type
_entity.pdbx_description
1 polymer ?
#
loop_
_entity_poly.entity_id
_entity_poly.type
_entity_poly.pdbx_seq_one_letter_code
_entity_poly.pdbx_strand_id
1 'polypeptide(L)'
;MDAHLDLTLPSTCPELHQGSNANWDDASFALYSMVGLSSEDLDKLTTALNREWKQEMTDEAMPLVRTPTVYDFKGESLRDVVRAHVELDKEFTPRDDGGAEGDIHWYPTAFVVVTTREWEEQGLLLVYAGVEEKECPMDKFFFHIDVANVMLSNFEFRRRRALIMQVQLGIRAWNDSWHKMIA
;
A
#
# COMPACT_ATOMS: atom_id res chain seq x y z
N MET A 1 -22.89 12.79 -9.22
CA MET A 1 -23.19 11.37 -9.50
C MET A 1 -21.93 10.63 -9.13
N ASP A 2 -21.90 10.05 -7.94
CA ASP A 2 -20.78 9.24 -7.50
C ASP A 2 -20.79 7.97 -8.33
N ALA A 3 -19.83 7.84 -9.24
CA ALA A 3 -19.62 6.61 -9.96
C ALA A 3 -19.29 5.54 -8.93
N HIS A 4 -20.13 4.53 -8.83
CA HIS A 4 -19.90 3.39 -7.95
C HIS A 4 -18.58 2.73 -8.35
N LEU A 5 -17.55 2.84 -7.52
CA LEU A 5 -16.24 2.28 -7.81
C LEU A 5 -16.29 0.75 -7.89
N ASP A 6 -15.61 0.18 -8.88
CA ASP A 6 -15.40 -1.26 -8.96
C ASP A 6 -14.17 -1.63 -8.13
N LEU A 7 -14.41 -2.05 -6.89
CA LEU A 7 -13.36 -2.49 -5.98
C LEU A 7 -13.10 -4.01 -6.08
N THR A 8 -13.54 -4.70 -7.13
CA THR A 8 -13.29 -6.14 -7.26
C THR A 8 -11.80 -6.43 -7.47
N LEU A 9 -11.29 -7.44 -6.77
CA LEU A 9 -9.91 -7.92 -6.96
C LEU A 9 -9.87 -9.01 -8.04
N PRO A 10 -8.71 -9.28 -8.65
CA PRO A 10 -8.54 -10.46 -9.48
C PRO A 10 -8.73 -11.73 -8.65
N SER A 11 -9.27 -12.78 -9.28
CA SER A 11 -9.53 -14.08 -8.64
C SER A 11 -8.28 -14.93 -8.46
N THR A 12 -7.16 -14.51 -9.04
CA THR A 12 -5.88 -15.23 -9.00
C THR A 12 -4.79 -14.27 -8.53
N CYS A 13 -3.82 -14.78 -7.76
CA CYS A 13 -2.62 -14.02 -7.40
C CYS A 13 -1.92 -13.53 -8.67
N PRO A 14 -1.62 -12.24 -8.79
CA PRO A 14 -0.79 -11.76 -9.89
C PRO A 14 0.62 -12.33 -9.80
N GLU A 15 1.27 -12.49 -10.94
CA GLU A 15 2.68 -12.88 -10.98
C GLU A 15 3.53 -11.70 -10.47
N LEU A 16 4.07 -11.84 -9.27
CA LEU A 16 5.02 -10.89 -8.70
C LEU A 16 6.42 -11.25 -9.19
N HIS A 17 7.11 -10.29 -9.78
CA HIS A 17 8.40 -10.49 -10.44
C HIS A 17 9.58 -10.38 -9.48
N GLN A 18 9.40 -9.70 -8.34
CA GLN A 18 10.49 -9.49 -7.39
C GLN A 18 10.57 -10.60 -6.33
N GLY A 19 11.71 -11.29 -6.36
CA GLY A 19 11.98 -12.51 -5.59
C GLY A 19 12.47 -12.29 -4.16
N SER A 20 12.70 -13.40 -3.46
CA SER A 20 13.09 -13.44 -2.05
C SER A 20 14.49 -12.86 -1.75
N ASN A 21 15.32 -12.64 -2.78
CA ASN A 21 16.70 -12.15 -2.63
C ASN A 21 16.89 -10.69 -3.07
N ALA A 22 15.80 -9.93 -3.24
CA ALA A 22 15.86 -8.49 -3.44
C ALA A 22 16.14 -7.74 -2.12
N ASN A 23 16.72 -6.54 -2.21
CA ASN A 23 16.85 -5.58 -1.10
C ASN A 23 15.68 -4.59 -1.10
N TRP A 24 14.98 -4.50 0.03
CA TRP A 24 13.71 -3.80 0.18
C TRP A 24 13.85 -2.55 1.06
N ASP A 25 15.06 -2.24 1.53
CA ASP A 25 15.33 -1.21 2.53
C ASP A 25 14.89 0.20 2.11
N ASP A 26 14.84 0.45 0.80
CA ASP A 26 14.44 1.74 0.21
C ASP A 26 13.10 1.66 -0.54
N ALA A 27 12.34 0.57 -0.36
CA ALA A 27 11.06 0.38 -1.03
C ALA A 27 9.98 1.31 -0.46
N SER A 28 9.15 1.88 -1.33
CA SER A 28 7.97 2.65 -0.93
C SER A 28 6.67 1.92 -1.26
N PHE A 29 5.62 2.16 -0.50
CA PHE A 29 4.27 1.78 -0.91
C PHE A 29 3.81 2.72 -2.03
N ALA A 30 3.29 2.14 -3.11
CA ALA A 30 2.70 2.91 -4.19
C ALA A 30 1.33 3.46 -3.77
N LEU A 31 1.08 4.75 -4.06
CA LEU A 31 -0.21 5.39 -3.87
C LEU A 31 -0.90 5.62 -5.23
N TYR A 32 -2.07 5.03 -5.39
CA TYR A 32 -2.94 5.22 -6.55
C TYR A 32 -4.21 5.96 -6.16
N SER A 33 -4.91 6.54 -7.13
CA SER A 33 -6.20 7.18 -6.92
C SER A 33 -7.22 6.71 -7.94
N MET A 34 -8.37 6.24 -7.48
CA MET A 34 -9.53 5.91 -8.32
C MET A 34 -10.52 7.08 -8.42
N VAL A 35 -10.20 8.19 -7.77
CA VAL A 35 -10.94 9.45 -7.82
C VAL A 35 -10.04 10.58 -8.30
N GLY A 36 -10.62 11.59 -8.95
CA GLY A 36 -9.82 12.75 -9.35
C GLY A 36 -9.46 13.59 -8.13
N LEU A 37 -8.17 13.61 -7.77
CA LEU A 37 -7.57 14.47 -6.74
C LEU A 37 -6.90 15.70 -7.39
N SER A 38 -6.98 16.84 -6.72
CA SER A 38 -6.15 17.98 -7.12
C SER A 38 -4.69 17.74 -6.72
N SER A 39 -3.76 18.50 -7.30
CA SER A 39 -2.35 18.45 -6.89
C SER A 39 -2.16 18.82 -5.43
N GLU A 40 -2.97 19.76 -4.92
CA GLU A 40 -2.95 20.19 -3.52
C GLU A 40 -3.43 19.06 -2.59
N ASP A 41 -4.51 18.37 -2.94
CA ASP A 41 -5.02 17.25 -2.15
C ASP A 41 -4.02 16.08 -2.12
N LEU A 42 -3.37 15.81 -3.25
CA LEU A 42 -2.35 14.77 -3.35
C LEU A 42 -1.11 15.09 -2.50
N ASP A 43 -0.64 16.35 -2.54
CA ASP A 43 0.49 16.80 -1.73
C ASP A 43 0.16 16.75 -0.23
N LYS A 44 -1.06 17.17 0.14
CA LYS A 44 -1.58 17.08 1.51
C LYS A 44 -1.62 15.63 1.99
N LEU A 45 -2.18 14.72 1.17
CA LEU A 45 -2.29 13.30 1.49
C LEU A 45 -0.92 12.63 1.64
N THR A 46 -0.02 12.82 0.66
CA THR A 46 1.33 12.24 0.70
C THR A 46 2.13 12.81 1.86
N THR A 47 1.99 14.10 2.17
CA THR A 47 2.59 14.70 3.37
C THR A 47 2.05 14.05 4.65
N ALA A 48 0.74 13.84 4.75
CA ALA A 48 0.13 13.19 5.91
C ALA A 48 0.64 11.76 6.11
N LEU A 49 0.69 10.95 5.04
CA LEU A 49 1.16 9.56 5.07
C LEU A 49 2.63 9.42 5.47
N ASN A 50 3.47 10.39 5.12
CA ASN A 50 4.90 10.35 5.38
C ASN A 50 5.33 11.16 6.62
N ARG A 51 4.41 11.87 7.29
CA ARG A 51 4.75 12.83 8.35
C ARG A 51 5.55 12.20 9.48
N GLU A 52 5.04 11.09 10.04
CA GLU A 52 5.67 10.40 11.16
C GLU A 52 6.92 9.65 10.71
N TRP A 53 6.89 9.05 9.52
CA TRP A 53 8.05 8.37 8.93
C TRP A 53 9.27 9.30 8.82
N LYS A 54 9.05 10.53 8.31
CA LYS A 54 10.10 11.55 8.19
C LYS A 54 10.61 12.07 9.54
N GLN A 55 9.85 11.92 10.62
CA GLN A 55 10.30 12.29 11.96
C GLN A 55 11.20 11.23 12.59
N GLU A 56 11.00 9.97 12.21
CA GLU A 56 11.75 8.83 12.74
C GLU A 56 12.99 8.47 11.91
N MET A 57 12.98 8.80 10.62
CA MET A 57 14.06 8.50 9.68
C MET A 57 14.96 9.70 9.39
N THR A 58 16.11 9.43 8.75
CA THR A 58 17.02 10.48 8.26
C THR A 58 16.40 11.22 7.06
N ASP A 59 16.85 12.45 6.82
CA ASP A 59 16.40 13.25 5.66
C ASP A 59 16.69 12.58 4.30
N GLU A 60 17.62 11.62 4.27
CA GLU A 60 18.00 10.85 3.09
C GLU A 60 17.10 9.62 2.86
N ALA A 61 16.28 9.24 3.84
CA ALA A 61 15.42 8.07 3.74
C ALA A 61 14.32 8.26 2.70
N MET A 62 14.07 7.22 1.91
CA MET A 62 12.97 7.21 0.96
C MET A 62 11.62 7.40 1.68
N PRO A 63 10.65 8.12 1.09
CA PRO A 63 9.31 8.22 1.65
C PRO A 63 8.67 6.84 1.79
N LEU A 64 7.98 6.60 2.90
CA LEU A 64 7.20 5.38 3.12
C LEU A 64 6.13 5.18 2.05
N VAL A 65 5.46 6.26 1.63
CA VAL A 65 4.45 6.24 0.57
C VAL A 65 4.76 7.28 -0.47
N ARG A 66 4.68 6.91 -1.76
CA ARG A 66 4.84 7.86 -2.87
C ARG A 66 3.98 7.45 -4.07
N THR A 67 3.74 8.39 -4.97
CA THR A 67 2.98 8.12 -6.20
C THR A 67 3.90 7.62 -7.31
N PRO A 68 3.54 6.55 -8.04
CA PRO A 68 4.23 6.18 -9.26
C PRO A 68 3.94 7.17 -10.39
N THR A 69 4.64 7.05 -11.53
CA THR A 69 4.43 7.92 -12.70
C THR A 69 2.98 7.89 -13.20
N VAL A 70 2.35 6.71 -13.17
CA VAL A 70 0.93 6.53 -13.48
C VAL A 70 0.20 6.17 -12.20
N TYR A 71 -0.45 7.16 -11.58
CA TYR A 71 -1.16 7.00 -10.31
C TYR A 71 -2.66 7.31 -10.39
N ASP A 72 -3.11 8.05 -11.42
CA ASP A 72 -4.52 8.44 -11.60
C ASP A 72 -5.27 7.39 -12.43
N PHE A 73 -6.20 6.72 -11.77
CA PHE A 73 -7.08 5.67 -12.28
C PHE A 73 -8.55 6.07 -12.13
N LYS A 74 -8.85 7.37 -12.23
CA LYS A 74 -10.22 7.88 -12.11
C LYS A 74 -11.18 7.20 -13.08
N GLY A 75 -12.15 6.49 -12.52
CA GLY A 75 -13.19 5.78 -13.27
C GLY A 75 -12.78 4.39 -13.77
N GLU A 76 -11.55 3.97 -13.50
CA GLU A 76 -11.06 2.61 -13.78
C GLU A 76 -11.43 1.65 -12.63
N SER A 77 -11.22 0.35 -12.83
CA SER A 77 -11.46 -0.67 -11.81
C SER A 77 -10.23 -0.89 -10.93
N LEU A 78 -10.42 -1.45 -9.73
CA LEU A 78 -9.31 -1.84 -8.87
C LEU A 78 -8.42 -2.92 -9.52
N ARG A 79 -8.96 -3.71 -10.45
CA ARG A 79 -8.17 -4.67 -11.24
C ARG A 79 -7.17 -3.97 -12.16
N ASP A 80 -7.54 -2.82 -12.71
CA ASP A 80 -6.64 -2.03 -13.55
C ASP A 80 -5.49 -1.46 -12.72
N VAL A 81 -5.77 -1.03 -11.49
CA VAL A 81 -4.76 -0.61 -10.52
C VAL A 81 -3.82 -1.76 -10.15
N VAL A 82 -4.36 -2.95 -9.86
CA VAL A 82 -3.53 -4.16 -9.58
C VAL A 82 -2.61 -4.46 -10.76
N ARG A 83 -3.12 -4.42 -11.99
CA ARG A 83 -2.30 -4.65 -13.19
C ARG A 83 -1.18 -3.61 -13.33
N ALA A 84 -1.48 -2.34 -13.10
CA ALA A 84 -0.46 -1.29 -13.13
C ALA A 84 0.62 -1.50 -12.07
N HIS A 85 0.22 -1.94 -10.87
CA HIS A 85 1.17 -2.24 -9.80
C HIS A 85 2.09 -3.43 -10.10
N VAL A 86 1.57 -4.47 -10.78
CA VAL A 86 2.39 -5.61 -11.23
C VAL A 86 3.42 -5.19 -12.28
N GLU A 87 3.09 -4.22 -13.15
CA GLU A 87 4.08 -3.67 -14.07
C GLU A 87 5.13 -2.81 -13.35
N LEU A 88 4.71 -2.05 -12.33
CA LEU A 88 5.60 -1.24 -11.49
C LEU A 88 6.60 -2.10 -10.69
N ASP A 89 6.17 -3.29 -10.26
CA ASP A 89 7.02 -4.28 -9.58
C ASP A 89 8.24 -4.70 -10.43
N LYS A 90 8.24 -4.48 -11.74
CA LYS A 90 9.43 -4.82 -12.57
C LYS A 90 10.61 -3.86 -12.36
N GLU A 91 10.41 -2.74 -11.67
CA GLU A 91 11.46 -1.75 -11.40
C GLU A 91 12.49 -2.27 -10.40
N PHE A 92 13.67 -2.63 -10.90
CA PHE A 92 14.74 -3.29 -10.16
C PHE A 92 16.11 -2.72 -10.57
N THR A 93 16.96 -2.43 -9.58
CA THR A 93 18.35 -2.02 -9.82
C THR A 93 19.29 -3.14 -9.39
N PRO A 94 19.98 -3.83 -10.32
CA PRO A 94 20.92 -4.89 -9.97
C PRO A 94 22.06 -4.40 -9.07
N ARG A 95 22.51 -5.26 -8.15
CA ARG A 95 23.69 -5.02 -7.30
C ARG A 95 24.80 -6.03 -7.61
N ASP A 96 26.04 -5.55 -7.51
CA ASP A 96 27.25 -6.35 -7.78
C ASP A 96 28.08 -6.62 -6.51
N ASP A 97 27.54 -6.31 -5.33
CA ASP A 97 28.27 -6.38 -4.04
C ASP A 97 28.18 -7.75 -3.34
N GLY A 98 27.58 -8.75 -3.99
CA GLY A 98 27.46 -10.13 -3.49
C GLY A 98 26.45 -10.31 -2.37
N GLY A 99 25.58 -9.31 -2.12
CA GLY A 99 24.46 -9.38 -1.19
C GLY A 99 23.16 -9.81 -1.87
N ALA A 100 22.16 -8.92 -1.82
CA ALA A 100 20.92 -9.07 -2.57
C ALA A 100 21.18 -9.01 -4.08
N GLU A 101 20.28 -9.61 -4.89
CA GLU A 101 20.35 -9.52 -6.35
C GLU A 101 20.21 -8.09 -6.87
N GLY A 102 19.48 -7.24 -6.14
CA GLY A 102 19.28 -5.85 -6.48
C GLY A 102 18.33 -5.12 -5.55
N ASP A 103 18.25 -3.81 -5.71
CA ASP A 103 17.38 -2.92 -4.95
C ASP A 103 16.02 -2.79 -5.62
N ILE A 104 14.98 -2.87 -4.81
CA ILE A 104 13.60 -2.69 -5.25
C ILE A 104 13.08 -1.33 -4.82
N HIS A 105 12.29 -0.72 -5.69
CA HIS A 105 11.81 0.65 -5.50
C HIS A 105 10.41 0.71 -4.89
N TRP A 106 9.64 -0.36 -5.02
CA TRP A 106 8.24 -0.43 -4.64
C TRP A 106 7.93 -1.73 -3.93
N TYR A 107 7.03 -1.70 -2.95
CA TYR A 107 6.56 -2.95 -2.33
C TYR A 107 5.73 -3.77 -3.34
N PRO A 108 6.15 -4.97 -3.78
CA PRO A 108 5.40 -5.83 -4.71
C PRO A 108 4.02 -6.25 -4.19
N THR A 109 3.97 -6.50 -2.87
CA THR A 109 2.89 -7.25 -2.25
C THR A 109 1.82 -6.36 -1.65
N ALA A 110 1.98 -5.04 -1.68
CA ALA A 110 1.05 -4.13 -1.03
C ALA A 110 1.14 -2.71 -1.57
N PHE A 111 -0.03 -2.07 -1.72
CA PHE A 111 -0.15 -0.69 -2.18
C PHE A 111 -1.42 -0.02 -1.63
N VAL A 112 -1.45 1.31 -1.69
CA VAL A 112 -2.53 2.14 -1.15
C VAL A 112 -3.34 2.74 -2.29
N VAL A 113 -4.66 2.80 -2.12
CA VAL A 113 -5.60 3.35 -3.10
C VAL A 113 -6.53 4.37 -2.45
N VAL A 114 -6.65 5.54 -3.07
CA VAL A 114 -7.64 6.55 -2.72
C VAL A 114 -8.95 6.26 -3.48
N THR A 115 -10.01 5.97 -2.74
CA THR A 115 -11.34 5.65 -3.31
C THR A 115 -12.35 6.79 -3.12
N THR A 116 -11.98 7.85 -2.42
CA THR A 116 -12.88 8.97 -2.09
C THR A 116 -12.08 10.24 -1.88
N ARG A 117 -12.70 11.39 -2.17
CA ARG A 117 -12.10 12.70 -1.89
C ARG A 117 -12.12 13.03 -0.40
N GLU A 118 -13.05 12.44 0.34
CA GLU A 118 -13.20 12.58 1.79
C GLU A 118 -12.29 11.58 2.52
N TRP A 119 -11.07 11.38 2.02
CA TRP A 119 -10.12 10.38 2.55
C TRP A 119 -9.71 10.67 4.01
N GLU A 120 -9.83 11.91 4.46
CA GLU A 120 -9.62 12.28 5.87
C GLU A 120 -10.68 11.68 6.80
N GLU A 121 -11.90 11.44 6.31
CA GLU A 121 -13.00 10.92 7.12
C GLU A 121 -13.27 9.43 6.84
N GLN A 122 -13.18 9.05 5.57
CA GLN A 122 -13.50 7.70 5.09
C GLN A 122 -12.27 6.78 5.02
N GLY A 123 -11.07 7.34 5.13
CA GLY A 123 -9.82 6.61 5.07
C GLY A 123 -9.39 6.21 3.65
N LEU A 124 -8.43 5.29 3.63
CA LEU A 124 -7.75 4.80 2.42
C LEU A 124 -7.90 3.28 2.33
N LEU A 125 -7.82 2.75 1.12
CA LEU A 125 -7.85 1.31 0.88
C LEU A 125 -6.43 0.77 0.79
N LEU A 126 -6.05 -0.17 1.66
CA LEU A 126 -4.85 -0.99 1.46
C LEU A 126 -5.25 -2.21 0.64
N VAL A 127 -4.48 -2.53 -0.39
CA VAL A 127 -4.55 -3.79 -1.13
C VAL A 127 -3.25 -4.56 -0.90
N TYR A 128 -3.35 -5.85 -0.62
CA TYR A 128 -2.17 -6.69 -0.37
C TYR A 128 -2.33 -8.14 -0.84
N ALA A 129 -1.20 -8.80 -1.08
CA ALA A 129 -1.10 -10.20 -1.44
C ALA A 129 -0.68 -11.05 -0.22
N GLY A 130 -1.46 -12.07 0.12
CA GLY A 130 -1.16 -13.04 1.17
C GLY A 130 -0.10 -14.06 0.76
N VAL A 131 1.14 -13.62 0.50
CA VAL A 131 2.22 -14.45 -0.07
C VAL A 131 2.63 -15.68 0.75
N GLU A 132 2.23 -15.78 2.01
CA GLU A 132 2.48 -16.96 2.86
C GLU A 132 1.46 -18.09 2.62
N GLU A 133 0.36 -17.80 1.92
CA GLU A 133 -0.70 -18.77 1.64
C GLU A 133 -0.49 -19.42 0.27
N LYS A 134 -0.85 -20.71 0.15
CA LYS A 134 -0.66 -21.52 -1.08
C LYS A 134 -1.28 -20.89 -2.33
N GLU A 135 -2.36 -20.15 -2.18
CA GLU A 135 -3.10 -19.52 -3.28
C GLU A 135 -2.79 -18.02 -3.42
N CYS A 136 -1.99 -17.44 -2.52
CA CYS A 136 -1.63 -16.02 -2.49
C CYS A 136 -2.89 -15.14 -2.70
N PRO A 137 -3.89 -15.21 -1.80
CA PRO A 137 -5.11 -14.44 -1.98
C PRO A 137 -4.79 -12.95 -1.93
N MET A 138 -5.35 -12.21 -2.88
CA MET A 138 -5.38 -10.76 -2.82
C MET A 138 -6.53 -10.36 -1.88
N ASP A 139 -6.24 -9.47 -0.94
CA ASP A 139 -7.22 -8.96 0.00
C ASP A 139 -7.07 -7.45 0.15
N LYS A 140 -8.07 -6.81 0.76
CA LYS A 140 -8.12 -5.36 0.92
C LYS A 140 -8.89 -4.95 2.16
N PHE A 141 -8.49 -3.85 2.79
CA PHE A 141 -9.26 -3.24 3.88
C PHE A 141 -9.04 -1.74 3.94
N PHE A 142 -10.00 -1.05 4.55
CA PHE A 142 -9.93 0.39 4.79
C PHE A 142 -9.20 0.70 6.09
N PHE A 143 -8.41 1.76 6.09
CA PHE A 143 -7.73 2.27 7.27
C PHE A 143 -7.77 3.80 7.31
N HIS A 144 -7.81 4.36 8.52
CA HIS A 144 -7.78 5.80 8.72
C HIS A 144 -6.36 6.35 8.54
N ILE A 145 -6.24 7.59 8.12
CA ILE A 145 -4.93 8.25 7.92
C ILE A 145 -4.08 8.26 9.21
N ASP A 146 -4.74 8.41 10.38
CA ASP A 146 -4.07 8.47 11.69
C ASP A 146 -3.39 7.16 12.10
N VAL A 147 -3.76 6.03 11.51
CA VAL A 147 -3.11 4.73 11.78
C VAL A 147 -2.19 4.29 10.65
N ALA A 148 -2.07 5.10 9.59
CA ALA A 148 -1.35 4.75 8.36
C ALA A 148 0.12 4.47 8.62
N ASN A 149 0.82 5.37 9.33
CA ASN A 149 2.25 5.21 9.59
C ASN A 149 2.52 3.93 10.38
N VAL A 150 1.87 3.76 11.54
CA VAL A 150 2.02 2.57 12.38
C VAL A 150 1.71 1.31 11.59
N MET A 151 0.68 1.31 10.75
CA MET A 151 0.28 0.12 10.00
C MET A 151 1.26 -0.22 8.87
N LEU A 152 1.67 0.77 8.07
CA LEU A 152 2.56 0.60 6.92
C LEU A 152 4.01 0.34 7.35
N SER A 153 4.51 1.06 8.35
CA SER A 153 5.84 0.80 8.92
C SER A 153 5.88 -0.58 9.58
N ASN A 154 4.81 -1.00 10.26
CA ASN A 154 4.71 -2.38 10.73
C ASN A 154 4.70 -3.38 9.57
N PHE A 155 4.06 -3.09 8.45
CA PHE A 155 4.05 -4.00 7.30
C PHE A 155 5.47 -4.20 6.73
N GLU A 156 6.24 -3.12 6.65
CA GLU A 156 7.68 -3.13 6.34
C GLU A 156 8.50 -3.90 7.40
N PHE A 157 8.35 -3.56 8.69
CA PHE A 157 9.12 -4.16 9.78
C PHE A 157 8.75 -5.63 10.07
N ARG A 158 7.50 -6.06 9.83
CA ARG A 158 7.02 -7.42 10.13
C ARG A 158 7.50 -8.46 9.13
N ARG A 159 7.93 -8.08 7.93
CA ARG A 159 8.74 -8.98 7.09
C ARG A 159 10.15 -9.21 7.64
N ARG A 160 10.67 -8.29 8.46
CA ARG A 160 11.92 -8.52 9.21
C ARG A 160 11.72 -9.42 10.45
N ARG A 161 10.49 -9.59 10.98
CA ARG A 161 10.14 -10.54 12.07
C ARG A 161 8.68 -11.01 12.03
N ALA A 162 8.46 -12.30 11.83
CA ALA A 162 7.17 -12.99 11.81
C ALA A 162 6.30 -12.73 13.06
N LEU A 163 5.26 -11.90 12.95
CA LEU A 163 4.16 -11.83 13.93
C LEU A 163 2.88 -11.16 13.36
N ILE A 164 2.12 -11.85 12.50
CA ILE A 164 0.89 -11.29 11.88
C ILE A 164 -0.37 -11.43 12.77
N MET A 165 -0.44 -12.42 13.68
CA MET A 165 -1.72 -12.71 14.37
C MET A 165 -2.27 -11.62 15.31
N GLN A 166 -1.44 -10.78 15.93
CA GLN A 166 -1.94 -9.83 16.94
C GLN A 166 -2.54 -8.54 16.36
N VAL A 167 -2.11 -8.08 15.19
CA VAL A 167 -2.62 -6.83 14.59
C VAL A 167 -3.86 -7.08 13.73
N GLN A 168 -3.99 -8.21 13.05
CA GLN A 168 -5.27 -8.57 12.42
C GLN A 168 -6.39 -8.73 13.45
N LEU A 169 -6.10 -9.28 14.64
CA LEU A 169 -7.08 -9.36 15.73
C LEU A 169 -7.38 -7.98 16.35
N GLY A 170 -6.37 -7.13 16.54
CA GLY A 170 -6.54 -5.77 17.05
C GLY A 170 -7.32 -4.86 16.09
N ILE A 171 -7.01 -4.91 14.79
CA ILE A 171 -7.68 -4.12 13.74
C ILE A 171 -9.10 -4.65 13.51
N ARG A 172 -9.33 -5.97 13.46
CA ARG A 172 -10.70 -6.52 13.37
C ARG A 172 -11.54 -6.14 14.59
N ALA A 173 -10.97 -6.21 15.80
CA ALA A 173 -11.67 -5.78 17.01
C ALA A 173 -12.00 -4.28 17.03
N TRP A 174 -11.10 -3.44 16.49
CA TRP A 174 -11.35 -2.00 16.34
C TRP A 174 -12.43 -1.72 15.28
N ASN A 175 -12.39 -2.41 14.14
CA ASN A 175 -13.35 -2.24 13.03
C ASN A 175 -14.76 -2.71 13.42
N ASP A 176 -14.86 -3.82 14.16
CA ASP A 176 -16.12 -4.33 14.73
C ASP A 176 -16.70 -3.37 15.78
N SER A 177 -15.84 -2.67 16.52
CA SER A 177 -16.26 -1.66 17.49
C SER A 177 -16.67 -0.35 16.83
N TRP A 178 -16.02 0.04 15.74
CA TRP A 178 -16.37 1.23 14.96
C TRP A 178 -17.71 1.08 14.27
N HIS A 179 -17.97 -0.04 13.56
CA HIS A 179 -19.27 -0.28 12.92
C HIS A 179 -20.45 -0.32 13.90
N LYS A 180 -20.23 -0.59 15.18
CA LYS A 180 -21.25 -0.51 16.24
C LYS A 180 -21.51 0.89 16.78
N MET A 181 -20.60 1.84 16.54
CA MET A 181 -20.71 3.23 17.00
C MET A 181 -21.41 4.15 15.99
N ILE A 182 -21.45 3.76 14.72
CA ILE A 182 -22.03 4.56 13.62
C ILE A 182 -23.36 3.99 13.08
N ALA A 183 -23.92 2.98 13.76
CA ALA A 183 -25.25 2.43 13.53
C ALA A 183 -26.20 2.83 14.67
#